data_AF-A0AA95FJZ9-F1
#
_entry.id   AF-A0AA95FJZ9-F1
#
_cell.length_a   1.000
_cell.length_b   1.000
_cell.length_c   1.000
_cell.angle_alpha   90.00
_cell.angle_beta   90.00
_cell.angle_gamma   90.00
#
_symmetry.space_group_name_H-M   'P 1'
#
loop_
_entity.id
_entity.type
_entity.pdbx_description
1 polymer ?
#
loop_
_entity_poly.entity_id
_entity_poly.type
_entity_poly.pdbx_seq_one_letter_code
_entity_poly.pdbx_strand_id
1 'polypeptide(L)'
;MDFYKILLNAHKGFGYLELLLVALFVIALLATMFGFSGKVNKFLKKTTLFTMIFFHIQFLAGLILLLVSPGVKAALSAGTLMSDSYSRFQYVEHPFSMLIAAVLMTIVNKKVKSNDTISLGVVIMGLIAVGLFAFAFPWARVFGA
;
A
#
# COMPACT_ATOMS: atom_id res chain seq x y z
N MET A 1 -23.42 -6.56 11.85
CA MET A 1 -22.16 -6.60 12.65
C MET A 1 -21.19 -7.64 12.12
N ASP A 2 -21.66 -8.80 11.65
CA ASP A 2 -20.77 -9.90 11.23
C ASP A 2 -20.06 -9.67 9.90
N PHE A 3 -20.76 -9.12 8.89
CA PHE A 3 -20.16 -8.85 7.58
C PHE A 3 -18.98 -7.86 7.64
N TYR A 4 -19.11 -6.77 8.42
CA TYR A 4 -18.03 -5.81 8.63
C TYR A 4 -16.80 -6.47 9.26
N LYS A 5 -16.99 -7.33 10.28
CA LYS A 5 -15.89 -8.03 10.94
C LYS A 5 -15.18 -9.00 9.99
N ILE A 6 -15.94 -9.71 9.15
CA ILE A 6 -15.38 -10.60 8.12
C ILE A 6 -14.51 -9.80 7.14
N LEU A 7 -15.04 -8.69 6.59
CA LEU A 7 -14.28 -7.82 5.70
C LEU A 7 -13.04 -7.22 6.37
N LEU A 8 -13.17 -6.78 7.62
CA LEU A 8 -12.06 -6.20 8.39
C LEU A 8 -10.95 -7.21 8.61
N ASN A 9 -11.30 -8.45 8.98
CA ASN A 9 -10.33 -9.51 9.19
C ASN A 9 -9.67 -9.94 7.87
N ALA A 10 -10.42 -10.00 6.77
CA ALA A 10 -9.88 -10.29 5.45
C ALA A 10 -8.88 -9.20 5.00
N HIS A 11 -9.25 -7.92 5.13
CA HIS A 11 -8.37 -6.80 4.80
C HIS A 11 -7.09 -6.80 5.64
N LYS A 12 -7.21 -7.02 6.96
CA LYS A 12 -6.06 -7.21 7.85
C LYS A 12 -5.18 -8.39 7.43
N GLY A 13 -5.78 -9.54 7.13
CA GLY A 13 -5.06 -10.75 6.71
C GLY A 13 -4.26 -10.52 5.43
N PHE A 14 -4.86 -9.87 4.44
CA PHE A 14 -4.15 -9.51 3.21
C PHE A 14 -3.08 -8.44 3.41
N GLY A 15 -3.19 -7.58 4.43
CA GLY A 15 -2.13 -6.63 4.79
C GLY A 15 -0.79 -7.33 5.12
N TYR A 16 -0.81 -8.51 5.71
CA TYR A 16 0.42 -9.31 5.93
C TYR A 16 1.03 -9.82 4.62
N LEU A 17 0.19 -10.25 3.68
CA LEU A 17 0.65 -10.66 2.36
C LEU A 17 1.22 -9.47 1.58
N GLU A 18 0.60 -8.30 1.69
CA GLU A 18 1.08 -7.07 1.08
C GLU A 18 2.45 -6.66 1.64
N LEU A 19 2.66 -6.75 2.96
CA LEU A 19 3.97 -6.53 3.58
C LEU A 19 5.06 -7.44 2.97
N LEU A 20 4.76 -8.73 2.81
CA LEU A 20 5.70 -9.67 2.18
C LEU A 20 6.01 -9.26 0.74
N LEU A 21 4.98 -8.91 -0.05
CA LEU A 21 5.17 -8.50 -1.45
C LEU A 21 5.99 -7.21 -1.56
N VAL A 22 5.73 -6.22 -0.70
CA VAL A 22 6.50 -4.98 -0.61
C VAL A 22 7.95 -5.26 -0.27
N ALA A 23 8.23 -6.12 0.71
CA ALA A 23 9.59 -6.49 1.07
C ALA A 23 10.32 -7.15 -0.12
N LEU A 24 9.67 -8.10 -0.80
CA LEU A 24 10.22 -8.75 -1.99
C LEU A 24 10.45 -7.76 -3.14
N PHE A 25 9.54 -6.80 -3.32
CA PHE A 25 9.68 -5.74 -4.31
C PHE A 25 10.88 -4.83 -4.02
N VAL A 26 11.04 -4.36 -2.77
CA VAL A 26 12.18 -3.52 -2.38
C VAL A 26 13.50 -4.26 -2.58
N ILE A 27 13.59 -5.52 -2.14
CA ILE A 27 14.78 -6.35 -2.35
C ILE A 27 15.07 -6.48 -3.86
N ALA A 28 14.07 -6.82 -4.68
CA ALA A 28 14.25 -6.96 -6.12
C ALA A 28 14.68 -5.65 -6.79
N LEU A 29 14.12 -4.52 -6.35
CA LEU A 29 14.38 -3.19 -6.90
C LEU A 29 15.84 -2.77 -6.63
N LEU A 30 16.29 -2.89 -5.38
CA LEU A 30 17.65 -2.54 -4.98
C LEU A 30 18.68 -3.50 -5.58
N ALA A 31 18.40 -4.81 -5.59
CA ALA A 31 19.25 -5.80 -6.23
C ALA A 31 19.40 -5.52 -7.73
N THR A 32 18.33 -5.11 -8.41
CA THR A 32 18.39 -4.73 -9.82
C THR A 32 19.25 -3.50 -10.05
N MET A 33 19.08 -2.46 -9.23
CA MET A 33 19.83 -1.21 -9.36
C MET A 33 21.33 -1.41 -9.13
N PHE A 34 21.72 -2.10 -8.06
CA PHE A 34 23.11 -2.19 -7.64
C PHE A 34 23.81 -3.49 -8.06
N GLY A 35 23.08 -4.59 -8.21
CA GLY A 35 23.63 -5.91 -8.53
C GLY A 35 23.55 -6.30 -10.02
N PHE A 36 22.58 -5.77 -10.77
CA PHE A 36 22.37 -6.11 -12.18
C PHE A 36 22.63 -4.94 -13.13
N SER A 37 23.34 -3.89 -12.67
CA SER A 37 23.59 -2.66 -13.44
C SER A 37 22.30 -2.04 -13.99
N GLY A 38 21.21 -2.12 -13.22
CA GLY A 38 19.89 -1.65 -13.61
C GLY A 38 19.13 -2.55 -14.59
N LYS A 39 19.70 -3.64 -15.11
CA LYS A 39 19.02 -4.52 -16.08
C LYS A 39 17.83 -5.23 -15.46
N VAL A 40 16.63 -4.92 -15.94
CA VAL A 40 15.37 -5.45 -15.42
C VAL A 40 15.32 -6.96 -15.65
N ASN A 41 15.23 -7.71 -14.55
CA ASN A 41 15.08 -9.16 -14.59
C ASN A 41 13.62 -9.60 -14.35
N LYS A 42 13.36 -10.90 -14.55
CA LYS A 42 12.02 -11.51 -14.38
C LYS A 42 11.52 -11.39 -12.93
N PHE A 43 12.42 -11.41 -11.95
CA PHE A 43 12.07 -11.32 -10.54
C PHE A 43 11.49 -9.94 -10.22
N LEU A 44 12.18 -8.86 -10.60
CA LEU A 44 11.67 -7.49 -10.44
C LEU A 44 10.34 -7.29 -11.17
N LYS A 45 10.20 -7.78 -12.41
CA LYS A 45 8.93 -7.67 -13.16
C LYS A 45 7.76 -8.32 -12.41
N LYS A 46 7.99 -9.50 -11.81
CA LYS A 46 6.96 -10.22 -11.06
C LYS A 46 6.64 -9.55 -9.74
N THR A 47 7.63 -9.22 -8.92
CA THR A 47 7.41 -8.61 -7.60
C THR A 47 6.74 -7.24 -7.73
N THR A 48 7.15 -6.42 -8.70
CA THR A 48 6.50 -5.13 -9.01
C THR A 48 5.04 -5.32 -9.42
N LEU A 49 4.75 -6.30 -10.29
CA LEU A 49 3.40 -6.57 -10.76
C LEU A 49 2.48 -7.02 -9.62
N PHE A 50 2.91 -7.99 -8.81
CA PHE A 50 2.11 -8.48 -7.69
C PHE A 50 1.89 -7.40 -6.63
N THR A 51 2.93 -6.65 -6.28
CA THR A 51 2.81 -5.53 -5.32
C THR A 51 1.81 -4.49 -5.82
N MET A 52 1.89 -4.11 -7.10
CA MET A 52 0.93 -3.18 -7.70
C MET A 52 -0.50 -3.71 -7.64
N ILE A 53 -0.73 -4.98 -8.01
CA ILE A 53 -2.08 -5.57 -7.96
C ILE A 53 -2.62 -5.55 -6.53
N PHE A 54 -1.82 -5.96 -5.55
CA PHE A 54 -2.26 -6.02 -4.16
C PHE A 54 -2.50 -4.64 -3.55
N PHE A 55 -1.74 -3.60 -3.93
CA PHE A 55 -2.03 -2.22 -3.55
C PHE A 55 -3.43 -1.78 -3.98
N HIS A 56 -3.86 -2.16 -5.18
CA HIS A 56 -5.20 -1.82 -5.68
C HIS A 56 -6.28 -2.65 -4.98
N ILE A 57 -6.04 -3.96 -4.76
CA ILE A 57 -7.00 -4.81 -4.04
C ILE A 57 -7.17 -4.31 -2.61
N GLN A 58 -6.08 -3.96 -1.92
CA GLN A 58 -6.12 -3.42 -0.56
C GLN A 58 -6.81 -2.06 -0.51
N PHE A 59 -6.50 -1.17 -1.44
CA PHE A 59 -7.18 0.12 -1.52
C PHE A 59 -8.69 -0.03 -1.74
N LEU A 60 -9.12 -0.88 -2.68
CA LEU A 60 -10.54 -1.12 -2.95
C LEU A 60 -11.25 -1.78 -1.76
N ALA A 61 -10.63 -2.78 -1.14
CA ALA A 61 -11.17 -3.40 0.08
C ALA A 61 -11.27 -2.39 1.24
N GLY A 62 -10.27 -1.52 1.37
CA GLY A 62 -10.23 -0.42 2.34
C GLY A 62 -11.33 0.61 2.10
N LEU A 63 -11.62 0.95 0.84
CA LEU A 63 -12.74 1.84 0.49
C LEU A 63 -14.10 1.23 0.86
N ILE A 64 -14.31 -0.05 0.56
CA ILE A 64 -15.54 -0.74 0.98
C ILE A 64 -15.67 -0.68 2.50
N LEU A 65 -14.59 -0.97 3.24
CA LEU A 65 -14.55 -0.86 4.70
C LEU A 65 -14.85 0.55 5.19
N LEU A 66 -14.33 1.59 4.55
CA LEU A 66 -14.59 2.98 4.91
C LEU A 66 -16.09 3.30 4.87
N LEU A 67 -16.78 2.85 3.81
CA LEU A 67 -18.22 3.08 3.62
C LEU A 67 -19.11 2.32 4.63
N VAL A 68 -18.72 1.10 4.99
CA VAL A 68 -19.51 0.26 5.92
C VAL A 68 -19.09 0.40 7.39
N SER A 69 -17.98 1.10 7.68
CA SER A 69 -17.39 1.20 9.02
C SER A 69 -18.30 1.93 10.01
N PRO A 70 -18.65 1.30 11.15
CA PRO A 70 -19.34 1.99 12.24
C PRO A 70 -18.51 3.14 12.83
N GLY A 71 -17.19 3.02 12.86
CA GLY A 71 -16.29 4.03 13.43
C GLY A 71 -16.25 5.32 12.63
N VAL A 72 -16.27 5.24 11.29
CA VAL A 72 -16.36 6.42 10.42
C VAL A 72 -17.69 7.13 10.63
N LYS A 73 -18.78 6.36 10.68
CA LYS A 73 -20.13 6.89 10.90
C LYS A 73 -20.23 7.60 12.26
N ALA A 74 -19.70 7.00 13.31
CA ALA A 74 -19.66 7.61 14.64
C ALA A 74 -18.86 8.92 14.66
N ALA A 75 -17.66 8.93 14.05
CA ALA A 75 -16.83 10.13 13.97
C ALA A 75 -17.47 11.27 13.15
N LEU A 76 -18.20 10.93 12.08
CA LEU A 76 -18.97 11.89 11.30
C LEU A 76 -20.13 12.47 12.10
N SER A 77 -20.93 11.62 12.75
CA SER A 77 -22.07 12.06 13.58
C SER A 77 -21.65 12.92 14.77
N ALA A 78 -20.49 12.62 15.37
CA ALA A 78 -19.94 13.40 16.48
C ALA A 78 -19.21 14.67 16.02
N GLY A 79 -19.00 14.87 14.71
CA GLY A 79 -18.20 15.98 14.19
C GLY A 79 -16.71 15.91 14.55
N THR A 80 -16.21 14.73 14.98
CA THR A 80 -14.83 14.55 15.46
C THR A 80 -13.87 14.08 14.37
N LEU A 81 -14.36 13.74 13.18
CA LEU A 81 -13.56 13.12 12.11
C LEU A 81 -12.25 13.86 11.81
N MET A 82 -12.28 15.20 11.77
CA MET A 82 -11.10 16.02 11.47
C MET A 82 -10.37 16.51 12.71
N SER A 83 -11.06 16.69 13.84
CA SER A 83 -10.47 17.23 15.07
C SER A 83 -9.71 16.17 15.86
N ASP A 84 -10.19 14.93 15.86
CA ASP A 84 -9.50 13.80 16.50
C ASP A 84 -8.38 13.27 15.59
N SER A 85 -7.15 13.27 16.08
CA SER A 85 -5.97 12.86 15.31
C SER A 85 -6.04 11.40 14.88
N TYR A 86 -6.59 10.53 15.73
CA TYR A 86 -6.72 9.10 15.40
C TYR A 86 -7.73 8.88 14.27
N SER A 87 -8.91 9.49 14.38
CA SER A 87 -9.97 9.39 13.37
C SER A 87 -9.52 9.97 12.03
N ARG A 88 -8.86 11.13 12.04
CA ARG A 88 -8.33 11.77 10.84
C ARG A 88 -7.27 10.90 10.16
N PHE A 89 -6.32 10.38 10.93
CA PHE A 89 -5.30 9.48 10.38
C PHE A 89 -5.93 8.24 9.77
N GLN A 90 -6.82 7.56 10.51
CA GLN A 90 -7.36 6.26 10.10
C GLN A 90 -8.31 6.34 8.91
N TYR A 91 -9.11 7.40 8.80
CA TYR A 91 -10.22 7.49 7.85
C TYR A 91 -9.99 8.49 6.73
N VAL A 92 -8.97 9.34 6.82
CA VAL A 92 -8.66 10.36 5.81
C VAL A 92 -7.23 10.21 5.31
N GLU A 93 -6.23 10.32 6.18
CA GLU A 93 -4.82 10.33 5.78
C GLU A 93 -4.36 8.95 5.27
N HIS A 94 -4.77 7.88 5.95
CA HIS A 94 -4.49 6.49 5.54
C HIS A 94 -5.00 6.17 4.13
N PRO A 95 -6.30 6.27 3.82
CA PRO A 95 -6.79 5.95 2.47
C PRO A 95 -6.22 6.90 1.40
N PHE A 96 -5.96 8.17 1.74
CA PHE A 96 -5.34 9.11 0.82
C PHE A 96 -3.88 8.73 0.47
N SER A 97 -3.08 8.38 1.47
CA SER A 97 -1.71 7.90 1.27
C SER A 97 -1.68 6.61 0.43
N MET A 98 -2.59 5.67 0.71
CA MET A 98 -2.72 4.42 -0.03
C MET A 98 -3.14 4.63 -1.50
N LEU A 99 -4.01 5.60 -1.77
CA LEU A 99 -4.39 5.97 -3.14
C LEU A 99 -3.16 6.45 -3.93
N ILE A 100 -2.37 7.36 -3.36
CA ILE A 100 -1.15 7.87 -4.02
C ILE A 100 -0.16 6.72 -4.23
N ALA A 101 0.04 5.88 -3.22
CA ALA A 101 0.91 4.71 -3.32
C ALA A 101 0.49 3.76 -4.47
N ALA A 102 -0.81 3.48 -4.61
CA ALA A 102 -1.34 2.63 -5.68
C ALA A 102 -1.11 3.24 -7.09
N VAL A 103 -1.34 4.55 -7.24
CA VAL A 103 -1.10 5.26 -8.51
C VAL A 103 0.39 5.22 -8.88
N LEU A 104 1.28 5.50 -7.93
CA LEU A 104 2.73 5.44 -8.15
C LEU A 104 3.17 4.02 -8.55
N MET A 105 2.66 2.98 -7.87
CA MET A 105 2.98 1.59 -8.22
C MET A 105 2.51 1.20 -9.63
N THR A 106 1.41 1.77 -10.12
CA THR A 106 1.00 1.59 -11.52
C THR A 106 2.02 2.17 -12.49
N ILE A 107 2.54 3.37 -12.20
CA ILE A 107 3.56 4.03 -13.04
C ILE A 107 4.87 3.23 -12.99
N VAL A 108 5.32 2.82 -11.79
CA VAL A 108 6.52 2.00 -11.60
C VAL A 108 6.40 0.69 -12.38
N ASN A 109 5.29 -0.04 -12.25
CA ASN A 109 5.06 -1.28 -12.98
C ASN A 109 5.09 -1.08 -14.50
N LYS A 110 4.48 0.00 -15.02
CA LYS A 110 4.55 0.34 -16.44
C LYS A 110 6.00 0.56 -16.88
N LYS A 111 6.78 1.34 -16.13
CA LYS A 111 8.19 1.63 -16.45
C LYS A 111 9.07 0.38 -16.38
N VAL A 112 8.91 -0.46 -15.35
CA VAL A 112 9.64 -1.72 -15.19
C VAL A 112 9.30 -2.72 -16.32
N LYS A 113 8.07 -2.72 -16.84
CA LYS A 113 7.69 -3.60 -17.96
C LYS A 113 8.21 -3.14 -19.32
N SER A 114 8.21 -1.83 -19.56
CA SER A 114 8.49 -1.25 -20.88
C SER A 114 9.96 -0.92 -21.15
N ASN A 115 10.84 -1.01 -20.14
CA ASN A 115 12.27 -0.69 -20.29
C ASN A 115 13.13 -1.90 -19.92
N ASP A 116 14.27 -2.03 -20.59
CA ASP A 116 15.26 -3.08 -20.29
C ASP A 116 16.13 -2.74 -19.09
N THR A 117 16.24 -1.46 -18.75
CA THR A 117 16.93 -0.96 -17.56
C THR A 117 16.04 -0.06 -16.72
N ILE A 118 16.22 -0.09 -15.40
CA ILE A 118 15.58 0.85 -14.48
C ILE A 118 16.44 2.11 -14.33
N SER A 119 15.78 3.26 -14.25
CA SER A 119 16.43 4.52 -13.90
C SER A 119 16.30 4.81 -12.41
N LEU A 120 17.19 5.65 -11.88
CA LEU A 120 17.13 6.08 -10.48
C LEU A 120 15.78 6.75 -10.15
N GLY A 121 15.18 7.48 -11.10
CA GLY A 121 13.85 8.07 -10.91
C GLY A 121 12.75 7.03 -10.68
N VAL A 122 12.81 5.87 -11.34
CA VAL A 122 11.86 4.75 -11.08
C VAL A 122 12.11 4.15 -9.71
N VAL A 123 13.37 4.02 -9.29
CA VAL A 123 13.71 3.52 -7.95
C VAL A 123 13.17 4.45 -6.87
N ILE A 124 13.44 5.76 -6.97
CA ILE A 124 12.94 6.77 -6.03
C ILE A 124 11.41 6.75 -5.99
N MET A 125 10.74 6.69 -7.14
CA MET A 125 9.28 6.61 -7.21
C MET A 125 8.74 5.35 -6.50
N GLY A 126 9.39 4.20 -6.70
CA GLY A 126 9.05 2.95 -6.01
C GLY A 126 9.24 3.07 -4.50
N LEU A 127 10.32 3.68 -4.04
CA LEU A 127 10.58 3.91 -2.62
C LEU A 127 9.61 4.91 -2.00
N ILE A 128 9.19 5.95 -2.71
CA ILE A 128 8.14 6.87 -2.26
C ILE A 128 6.82 6.12 -2.10
N ALA A 129 6.44 5.28 -3.07
CA ALA A 129 5.21 4.48 -2.96
C ALA A 129 5.24 3.55 -1.74
N VAL A 130 6.38 2.90 -1.49
CA VAL A 130 6.59 2.06 -0.30
C VAL A 130 6.59 2.88 0.98
N GLY A 131 7.17 4.08 0.97
CA GLY A 131 7.17 4.99 2.13
C GLY A 131 5.77 5.45 2.51
N LEU A 132 4.94 5.79 1.51
CA LEU A 132 3.52 6.14 1.73
C LEU A 132 2.71 4.97 2.28
N PHE A 133 2.94 3.77 1.73
CA PHE A 133 2.36 2.54 2.27
C PHE A 133 2.79 2.31 3.73
N ALA A 134 4.09 2.38 4.02
CA ALA A 134 4.64 2.18 5.35
C ALA A 134 4.16 3.24 6.36
N PHE A 135 4.00 4.49 5.93
CA PHE A 135 3.39 5.55 6.74
C PHE A 135 1.95 5.21 7.11
N ALA A 136 1.16 4.74 6.15
CA ALA A 136 -0.24 4.43 6.35
C ALA A 136 -0.46 3.10 7.09
N PHE A 137 0.52 2.18 7.05
CA PHE A 137 0.39 0.84 7.62
C PHE A 137 0.28 0.90 9.16
N PRO A 138 -0.75 0.29 9.78
CA PRO A 138 -0.99 0.42 11.22
C PRO A 138 -0.10 -0.53 12.04
N TRP A 139 1.22 -0.27 12.08
CA TRP A 139 2.25 -1.10 12.70
C TRP A 139 1.90 -1.59 14.11
N ALA A 140 1.53 -0.66 15.01
CA ALA A 140 1.22 -0.98 16.40
C ALA A 140 0.00 -1.92 16.53
N ARG A 141 -1.01 -1.77 15.65
CA ARG A 141 -2.22 -2.61 15.67
C ARG A 141 -1.96 -4.01 15.12
N VAL A 142 -0.97 -4.14 14.23
CA VAL A 142 -0.65 -5.39 13.54
C VAL A 142 0.35 -6.23 14.34
N PHE A 143 1.37 -5.59 14.94
CA PHE A 143 2.44 -6.30 15.64
C PHE A 143 2.35 -6.25 17.16
N GLY A 144 1.46 -5.43 17.73
CA GLY A 144 1.31 -5.28 19.18
C GLY A 144 2.55 -4.63 19.80
N ALA A 145 2.49 -3.31 19.96
CA ALA A 145 3.37 -2.59 20.87
C ALA A 145 2.56 -2.13 22.08
#